data_AF-A0A4V1T936-F1
#
_entry.id   AF-A0A4V1T936-F1
#
_cell.length_a   1.000
_cell.length_b   1.000
_cell.length_c   1.000
_cell.angle_alpha   90.00
_cell.angle_beta   90.00
_cell.angle_gamma   90.00
#
_symmetry.space_group_name_H-M   'P 1'
#
loop_
_entity.id
_entity.type
_entity.pdbx_description
1 polymer ?
#
loop_
_entity_poly.entity_id
_entity_poly.type
_entity_poly.pdbx_seq_one_letter_code
_entity_poly.pdbx_strand_id
1 'polypeptide(L)'
;MIASGVLTRLQKWYLINCDGAWEHECGIHLETLDNPGWLMRIDLEGTALEHLEYAFERQHPEREHDWCLLRVEGKQLQIQGGPLNLGEGISIFLNEVLPAHANPAFLYEIKVPVRGLAEERFVAAEGRLVNEETIELVSVPAPSERELSVWEELIGLDPGGTRAEVLPVFSAGEQVTPQLEGGGLDVYLVARSLSDHGWQ
;
A
#
# COMPACT_ATOMS: atom_id res chain seq x y z
N MET A 1 16.53 13.00 -2.15
CA MET A 1 15.55 13.38 -1.10
C MET A 1 14.17 13.04 -1.64
N ILE A 2 13.54 11.96 -1.16
CA ILE A 2 12.11 11.77 -1.42
C ILE A 2 11.39 12.72 -0.44
N ALA A 3 10.49 13.55 -0.97
CA ALA A 3 9.80 14.58 -0.19
C ALA A 3 9.02 13.93 0.97
N SER A 4 9.12 14.44 2.19
CA SER A 4 8.33 13.98 3.35
C SER A 4 6.92 14.61 3.40
N GLY A 5 6.42 15.06 2.26
CA GLY A 5 5.15 15.77 2.16
C GLY A 5 3.95 14.83 2.13
N VAL A 6 2.78 15.37 2.47
CA VAL A 6 1.50 14.63 2.48
C VAL A 6 1.20 13.92 1.15
N LEU A 7 1.62 14.50 0.02
CA LEU A 7 1.46 13.88 -1.30
C LEU A 7 2.31 12.62 -1.47
N THR A 8 3.53 12.59 -0.94
CA THR A 8 4.37 11.38 -0.96
C THR A 8 3.72 10.26 -0.16
N ARG A 9 3.15 10.58 1.00
CA ARG A 9 2.45 9.59 1.82
C ARG A 9 1.19 9.07 1.12
N LEU A 10 0.44 9.95 0.45
CA LEU A 10 -0.68 9.52 -0.39
C LEU A 10 -0.24 8.61 -1.55
N GLN A 11 0.90 8.91 -2.19
CA GLN A 11 1.49 8.03 -3.22
C GLN A 11 1.87 6.65 -2.67
N LYS A 12 2.42 6.59 -1.46
CA LYS A 12 2.75 5.31 -0.82
C LYS A 12 1.49 4.52 -0.44
N TRP A 13 0.45 5.20 0.05
CA TRP A 13 -0.86 4.56 0.29
C TRP A 13 -1.44 4.01 -1.02
N TYR A 14 -1.43 4.80 -2.10
CA TYR A 14 -1.85 4.34 -3.42
C TYR A 14 -1.08 3.09 -3.84
N LEU A 15 0.26 3.12 -3.72
CA LEU A 15 1.12 2.00 -4.09
C LEU A 15 0.75 0.71 -3.36
N ILE A 16 0.48 0.77 -2.05
CA ILE A 16 0.11 -0.41 -1.25
C ILE A 16 -1.19 -1.06 -1.72
N ASN A 17 -2.09 -0.32 -2.36
CA ASN A 17 -3.33 -0.90 -2.88
C ASN A 17 -3.20 -1.38 -4.33
N CYS A 18 -2.07 -1.16 -5.01
CA CYS A 18 -1.83 -1.73 -6.34
C CYS A 18 -1.56 -3.23 -6.24
N ASP A 19 -2.49 -4.04 -6.74
CA ASP A 19 -2.46 -5.50 -6.66
C ASP A 19 -2.63 -6.21 -8.04
N GLY A 20 -2.62 -5.44 -9.14
CA GLY A 20 -2.86 -5.96 -10.48
C GLY A 20 -4.29 -5.76 -10.96
N ALA A 21 -5.23 -5.42 -10.07
CA ALA A 21 -6.63 -5.16 -10.42
C ALA A 21 -7.09 -3.78 -9.95
N TRP A 22 -6.74 -3.40 -8.72
CA TRP A 22 -7.21 -2.18 -8.10
C TRP A 22 -6.81 -0.94 -8.90
N GLU A 23 -5.59 -0.86 -9.41
CA GLU A 23 -5.12 0.27 -10.22
C GLU A 23 -5.79 0.41 -11.59
N HIS A 24 -6.52 -0.62 -12.03
CA HIS A 24 -7.28 -0.62 -13.28
C HIS A 24 -8.75 -0.23 -13.08
N GLU A 25 -9.34 -0.58 -11.94
CA GLU A 25 -10.78 -0.43 -11.67
C GLU A 25 -11.11 0.65 -10.65
N CYS A 26 -10.16 0.99 -9.78
CA CYS A 26 -10.27 1.93 -8.68
C CYS A 26 -9.20 3.03 -8.79
N GLY A 27 -9.33 4.09 -7.99
CA GLY A 27 -8.26 5.06 -7.89
C GLY A 27 -8.53 6.27 -7.02
N ILE A 28 -7.77 7.33 -7.32
CA ILE A 28 -7.88 8.63 -6.68
C ILE A 28 -8.23 9.66 -7.76
N HIS A 29 -9.38 10.28 -7.64
CA HIS A 29 -9.83 11.35 -8.53
C HIS A 29 -9.74 12.70 -7.82
N LEU A 30 -9.27 13.73 -8.53
CA LEU A 30 -9.18 15.09 -8.02
C LEU A 30 -9.84 16.05 -9.01
N GLU A 31 -10.83 16.79 -8.52
CA GLU A 31 -11.63 17.72 -9.30
C GLU A 31 -11.77 19.06 -8.55
N THR A 32 -12.08 20.12 -9.28
CA THR A 32 -12.47 21.39 -8.69
C THR A 32 -13.98 21.45 -8.48
N LEU A 33 -14.42 22.21 -7.48
CA LEU A 33 -15.84 22.50 -7.25
C LEU A 33 -16.28 23.80 -7.94
N ASP A 34 -17.60 23.98 -8.12
CA ASP A 34 -18.19 25.21 -8.69
C ASP A 34 -17.93 26.45 -7.81
N ASN A 35 -17.80 26.23 -6.49
CA ASN A 35 -17.28 27.21 -5.53
C ASN A 35 -15.79 26.91 -5.31
N PRO A 36 -14.89 27.91 -5.16
CA PRO A 36 -13.46 27.66 -5.08
C PRO A 36 -13.10 26.58 -4.05
N GLY A 37 -12.53 25.48 -4.52
CA GLY A 37 -12.27 24.32 -3.67
C GLY A 37 -11.94 23.07 -4.47
N TRP A 38 -11.64 22.02 -3.72
CA TRP A 38 -11.24 20.72 -4.23
C TRP A 38 -12.24 19.65 -3.80
N LEU A 39 -12.44 18.67 -4.65
CA LEU A 39 -13.07 17.40 -4.35
C LEU A 39 -12.09 16.30 -4.74
N MET A 40 -11.57 15.60 -3.74
CA MET A 40 -10.82 14.36 -3.94
C MET A 40 -11.73 13.17 -3.58
N ARG A 41 -11.77 12.18 -4.46
CA ARG A 41 -12.48 10.92 -4.28
C ARG A 41 -11.45 9.80 -4.23
N ILE A 42 -11.50 8.98 -3.20
CA ILE A 42 -10.61 7.83 -3.02
C ILE A 42 -11.48 6.59 -2.93
N ASP A 43 -11.33 5.68 -3.88
CA ASP A 43 -12.03 4.40 -3.83
C ASP A 43 -11.43 3.53 -2.71
N LEU A 44 -12.31 2.92 -1.92
CA LEU A 44 -11.95 2.08 -0.77
C LEU A 44 -12.23 0.60 -1.03
N GLU A 45 -12.95 0.28 -2.10
CA GLU A 45 -13.19 -1.10 -2.53
C GLU A 45 -11.88 -1.84 -2.72
N GLY A 46 -11.80 -3.08 -2.21
CA GLY A 46 -10.57 -3.87 -2.27
C GLY A 46 -9.44 -3.36 -1.38
N THR A 47 -9.71 -2.45 -0.43
CA THR A 47 -8.69 -1.95 0.51
C THR A 47 -9.03 -2.31 1.96
N ALA A 48 -8.07 -2.12 2.87
CA ALA A 48 -8.31 -2.23 4.31
C ALA A 48 -9.38 -1.26 4.85
N LEU A 49 -9.89 -0.32 4.05
CA LEU A 49 -10.93 0.65 4.43
C LEU A 49 -12.27 0.43 3.70
N GLU A 50 -12.46 -0.69 3.00
CA GLU A 50 -13.68 -0.95 2.21
C GLU A 50 -15.00 -0.75 2.98
N HIS A 51 -14.99 -1.05 4.28
CA HIS A 51 -16.17 -0.96 5.14
C HIS A 51 -16.16 0.27 6.07
N LEU A 52 -15.36 1.28 5.73
CA LEU A 52 -15.28 2.52 6.51
C LEU A 52 -16.63 3.25 6.50
N GLU A 53 -17.14 3.55 7.70
CA GLU A 53 -18.18 4.54 7.90
C GLU A 53 -17.55 5.75 8.59
N TYR A 54 -17.49 6.90 7.91
CA TYR A 54 -16.82 8.08 8.44
C TYR A 54 -17.44 9.37 7.93
N ALA A 55 -17.53 10.37 8.82
CA ALA A 55 -17.91 11.74 8.49
C ALA A 55 -17.19 12.72 9.43
N PHE A 56 -16.69 13.82 8.85
CA PHE A 56 -16.02 14.91 9.55
C PHE A 56 -16.31 16.22 8.81
N GLU A 57 -16.54 17.30 9.55
CA GLU A 57 -16.75 18.63 8.99
C GLU A 57 -16.08 19.69 9.86
N ARG A 58 -15.39 20.63 9.21
CA ARG A 58 -14.83 21.84 9.81
C ARG A 58 -15.08 23.03 8.89
N GLN A 59 -15.66 24.09 9.44
CA GLN A 59 -15.76 25.40 8.80
C GLN A 59 -15.11 26.44 9.71
N HIS A 60 -14.21 27.26 9.17
CA HIS A 60 -13.71 28.41 9.93
C HIS A 60 -14.79 29.50 10.02
N PRO A 61 -15.06 30.07 11.21
CA PRO A 61 -16.17 31.01 11.40
C PRO A 61 -15.98 32.34 10.66
N GLU A 62 -14.74 32.79 10.48
CA GLU A 62 -14.42 34.10 9.87
C GLU A 62 -13.75 34.00 8.49
N ARG A 63 -13.53 32.78 7.98
CA ARG A 63 -12.81 32.54 6.72
C ARG A 63 -13.64 31.63 5.84
N GLU A 64 -14.39 32.24 4.93
CA GLU A 64 -15.34 31.55 4.05
C GLU A 64 -14.70 30.40 3.26
N HIS A 65 -13.48 30.59 2.76
CA HIS A 65 -12.75 29.60 1.97
C HIS A 65 -11.85 28.67 2.79
N ASP A 66 -11.96 28.68 4.12
CA ASP A 66 -11.19 27.79 5.01
C ASP A 66 -12.12 26.76 5.63
N TRP A 67 -12.31 25.67 4.92
CA TRP A 67 -13.23 24.60 5.29
C TRP A 67 -12.74 23.25 4.76
N CYS A 68 -13.16 22.18 5.44
CA CYS A 68 -12.80 20.80 5.13
C CYS A 68 -13.93 19.87 5.55
N LEU A 69 -14.32 18.96 4.66
CA LEU A 69 -15.36 17.97 4.85
C LEU A 69 -14.84 16.63 4.35
N LEU A 70 -14.88 15.60 5.19
CA LEU A 70 -14.63 14.22 4.79
C LEU A 70 -15.89 13.41 5.03
N ARG A 71 -16.28 12.59 4.05
CA ARG A 71 -17.38 11.64 4.25
C ARG A 71 -17.22 10.43 3.35
N VAL A 72 -17.66 9.27 3.82
CA VAL A 72 -17.79 8.09 2.97
C VAL A 72 -19.19 8.05 2.37
N GLU A 73 -19.25 7.91 1.05
CA GLU A 73 -20.49 7.61 0.32
C GLU A 73 -20.26 6.36 -0.52
N GLY A 74 -21.02 5.29 -0.25
CA GLY A 74 -20.74 3.98 -0.84
C GLY A 74 -19.40 3.45 -0.36
N LYS A 75 -18.55 2.97 -1.28
CA LYS A 75 -17.18 2.54 -1.00
C LYS A 75 -16.14 3.60 -1.37
N GLN A 76 -16.48 4.89 -1.25
CA GLN A 76 -15.61 5.99 -1.66
C GLN A 76 -15.52 7.06 -0.58
N LEU A 77 -14.29 7.38 -0.17
CA LEU A 77 -14.01 8.54 0.68
C LEU A 77 -13.99 9.80 -0.18
N GLN A 78 -14.81 10.78 0.19
CA GLN A 78 -14.82 12.11 -0.42
C GLN A 78 -14.19 13.11 0.54
N ILE A 79 -13.14 13.78 0.07
CA ILE A 79 -12.45 14.87 0.76
C ILE A 79 -12.75 16.15 -0.01
N GLN A 80 -13.54 17.03 0.61
CA GLN A 80 -13.89 18.33 0.06
C GLN A 80 -13.28 19.42 0.92
N GLY A 81 -12.86 20.51 0.30
CA GLY A 81 -12.30 21.63 1.06
C GLY A 81 -12.12 22.88 0.22
N GLY A 82 -11.85 23.99 0.91
CA GLY A 82 -11.50 25.25 0.27
C GLY A 82 -10.21 25.16 -0.56
N PRO A 83 -9.86 26.22 -1.31
CA PRO A 83 -8.77 26.19 -2.29
C PRO A 83 -7.40 25.82 -1.73
N LEU A 84 -7.19 26.04 -0.42
CA LEU A 84 -5.94 25.77 0.29
C LEU A 84 -6.04 24.62 1.31
N ASN A 85 -7.14 23.86 1.32
CA ASN A 85 -7.40 22.82 2.31
C ASN A 85 -7.17 21.39 1.81
N LEU A 86 -6.75 21.18 0.55
CA LEU A 86 -6.48 19.83 0.02
C LEU A 86 -5.47 19.05 0.88
N GLY A 87 -4.36 19.69 1.26
CA GLY A 87 -3.33 19.07 2.09
C GLY A 87 -3.82 18.74 3.50
N GLU A 88 -4.71 19.56 4.07
CA GLU A 88 -5.34 19.31 5.37
C GLU A 88 -6.23 18.07 5.28
N GLY A 89 -7.10 17.98 4.28
CA GLY A 89 -7.99 16.83 4.11
C GLY A 89 -7.23 15.51 3.91
N ILE A 90 -6.18 15.50 3.07
CA ILE A 90 -5.33 14.31 2.91
C ILE A 90 -4.59 13.99 4.23
N SER A 91 -4.20 15.00 5.01
CA SER A 91 -3.56 14.77 6.30
C SER A 91 -4.51 14.13 7.31
N ILE A 92 -5.78 14.55 7.37
CA ILE A 92 -6.81 13.92 8.22
C ILE A 92 -6.97 12.45 7.80
N PHE A 93 -7.05 12.17 6.51
CA PHE A 93 -7.13 10.80 6.01
C PHE A 93 -5.95 9.94 6.47
N LEU A 94 -4.71 10.39 6.25
CA LEU A 94 -3.51 9.59 6.52
C LEU A 94 -3.10 9.55 8.01
N ASN A 95 -3.42 10.57 8.80
CA ASN A 95 -3.01 10.65 10.21
C ASN A 95 -4.06 10.14 11.18
N GLU A 96 -5.34 10.22 10.81
CA GLU A 96 -6.45 9.93 11.71
C GLU A 96 -7.26 8.77 11.17
N VAL A 97 -7.77 8.87 9.94
CA VAL A 97 -8.71 7.89 9.40
C VAL A 97 -8.04 6.54 9.18
N LEU A 98 -6.94 6.51 8.43
CA LEU A 98 -6.23 5.30 8.08
C LEU A 98 -5.79 4.49 9.32
N PRO A 99 -5.02 5.04 10.28
CA PRO A 99 -4.57 4.27 11.43
C PRO A 99 -5.69 3.89 12.41
N ALA A 100 -6.79 4.66 12.48
CA ALA A 100 -7.88 4.35 13.41
C ALA A 100 -8.89 3.33 12.86
N HIS A 101 -8.99 3.19 11.53
CA HIS A 101 -10.07 2.45 10.90
C HIS A 101 -9.65 1.35 9.92
N ALA A 102 -8.35 1.21 9.59
CA ALA A 102 -7.89 0.10 8.76
C ALA A 102 -8.30 -1.24 9.39
N ASN A 103 -9.02 -2.07 8.63
CA ASN A 103 -9.50 -3.37 9.07
C ASN A 103 -8.31 -4.31 9.32
N PRO A 104 -8.06 -4.73 10.57
CA PRO A 104 -6.90 -5.58 10.87
C PRO A 104 -7.07 -7.03 10.36
N ALA A 105 -8.26 -7.41 9.89
CA ALA A 105 -8.46 -8.71 9.24
C ALA A 105 -8.22 -8.65 7.72
N PHE A 106 -8.06 -7.46 7.13
CA PHE A 106 -7.70 -7.33 5.72
C PHE A 106 -6.22 -7.65 5.54
N LEU A 107 -5.92 -8.54 4.60
CA LEU A 107 -4.57 -9.00 4.30
C LEU A 107 -4.21 -8.68 2.85
N TYR A 108 -3.06 -8.05 2.66
CA TYR A 108 -2.43 -7.80 1.38
C TYR A 108 -1.57 -9.03 1.01
N GLU A 109 -1.57 -9.41 -0.26
CA GLU A 109 -0.58 -10.33 -0.79
C GLU A 109 0.74 -9.57 -1.01
N ILE A 110 1.83 -10.05 -0.39
CA ILE A 110 3.17 -9.47 -0.49
C ILE A 110 4.14 -10.54 -0.96
N LYS A 111 4.88 -10.25 -2.02
CA LYS A 111 5.98 -11.10 -2.50
C LYS A 111 7.18 -10.94 -1.58
N VAL A 112 7.57 -12.02 -0.91
CA VAL A 112 8.75 -12.08 -0.05
C VAL A 112 9.90 -12.68 -0.83
N PRO A 113 11.04 -11.99 -0.98
CA PRO A 113 12.21 -12.52 -1.67
C PRO A 113 12.73 -13.80 -1.00
N VAL A 114 13.29 -14.69 -1.81
CA VAL A 114 13.90 -15.95 -1.36
C VAL A 114 15.41 -15.87 -1.60
N ARG A 115 16.20 -16.20 -0.58
CA ARG A 115 17.67 -16.23 -0.68
C ARG A 115 18.17 -17.59 -1.15
N GLY A 116 19.45 -17.64 -1.54
CA GLY A 116 20.12 -18.89 -1.95
C GLY A 116 19.89 -19.27 -3.41
N LEU A 117 19.42 -18.32 -4.23
CA LEU A 117 19.16 -18.50 -5.66
C LEU A 117 19.92 -17.43 -6.46
N ALA A 118 20.38 -17.78 -7.66
CA ALA A 118 21.13 -16.88 -8.54
C ALA A 118 20.25 -15.76 -9.12
N GLU A 119 18.94 -16.00 -9.24
CA GLU A 119 17.95 -15.01 -9.64
C GLU A 119 16.96 -14.76 -8.49
N GLU A 120 16.43 -13.54 -8.43
CA GLU A 120 15.41 -13.21 -7.44
C GLU A 120 14.14 -14.02 -7.70
N ARG A 121 13.64 -14.66 -6.64
CA ARG A 121 12.40 -15.42 -6.60
C ARG A 121 11.65 -15.04 -5.35
N PHE A 122 10.34 -15.29 -5.38
CA PHE A 122 9.44 -14.84 -4.33
C PHE A 122 8.51 -15.95 -3.90
N VAL A 123 8.10 -15.90 -2.64
CA VAL A 123 6.91 -16.60 -2.14
C VAL A 123 5.81 -15.58 -1.85
N ALA A 124 4.55 -15.97 -2.00
CA ALA A 124 3.42 -15.13 -1.64
C ALA A 124 3.19 -15.22 -0.12
N ALA A 125 3.36 -14.09 0.56
CA ALA A 125 3.07 -13.91 1.97
C ALA A 125 1.78 -13.08 2.14
N GLU A 126 1.16 -13.19 3.30
CA GLU A 126 0.07 -12.31 3.69
C GLU A 126 0.60 -11.26 4.66
N GLY A 127 0.26 -9.99 4.42
CA GLY A 127 0.68 -8.87 5.25
C GLY A 127 -0.50 -7.98 5.64
N ARG A 128 -0.44 -7.37 6.81
CA ARG A 128 -1.44 -6.42 7.30
C ARG A 128 -0.87 -5.01 7.31
N LEU A 129 -1.70 -4.05 6.90
CA LEU A 129 -1.33 -2.64 6.95
C LEU A 129 -1.04 -2.18 8.39
N VAL A 130 0.10 -1.53 8.59
CA VAL A 130 0.41 -0.78 9.82
C VAL A 130 0.18 0.72 9.57
N ASN A 131 0.71 1.23 8.47
CA ASN A 131 0.49 2.56 7.93
C ASN A 131 0.82 2.55 6.43
N GLU A 132 0.70 3.69 5.75
CA GLU A 132 0.93 3.80 4.31
C GLU A 132 2.37 3.51 3.84
N GLU A 133 3.31 3.28 4.75
CA GLU A 133 4.71 2.95 4.44
C GLU A 133 5.13 1.58 4.96
N THR A 134 4.29 0.90 5.74
CA THR A 134 4.70 -0.27 6.51
C THR A 134 3.60 -1.34 6.54
N ILE A 135 4.01 -2.57 6.23
CA ILE A 135 3.19 -3.76 6.34
C ILE A 135 3.86 -4.72 7.34
N GLU A 136 3.07 -5.29 8.24
CA GLU A 136 3.48 -6.39 9.11
C GLU A 136 3.14 -7.71 8.43
N LEU A 137 4.13 -8.57 8.22
CA LEU A 137 3.92 -9.89 7.65
C LEU A 137 3.17 -10.78 8.64
N VAL A 138 1.99 -11.27 8.27
CA VAL A 138 1.14 -12.14 9.10
C VAL A 138 1.50 -13.61 8.87
N SER A 139 1.69 -14.01 7.61
CA SER A 139 2.08 -15.37 7.25
C SER A 139 3.15 -15.32 6.16
N VAL A 140 4.20 -16.12 6.31
CA VAL A 140 5.25 -16.27 5.30
C VAL A 140 5.48 -17.78 5.10
N PRO A 141 4.97 -18.38 4.01
CA PRO A 141 5.16 -19.80 3.77
C PRO A 141 6.60 -20.09 3.34
N ALA A 142 7.07 -21.31 3.61
CA ALA A 142 8.24 -21.83 2.93
C ALA A 142 7.91 -22.09 1.44
N PRO A 143 8.91 -22.02 0.53
CA PRO A 143 8.71 -22.41 -0.86
C PRO A 143 8.12 -23.82 -0.97
N SER A 144 7.09 -23.98 -1.80
CA SER A 144 6.48 -25.28 -2.04
C SER A 144 7.40 -26.20 -2.86
N GLU A 145 7.20 -27.51 -2.76
CA GLU A 145 7.93 -28.50 -3.59
C GLU A 145 7.78 -28.21 -5.09
N ARG A 146 6.63 -27.68 -5.51
CA ARG A 146 6.38 -27.30 -6.90
C ARG A 146 7.25 -26.12 -7.32
N GLU A 147 7.32 -25.07 -6.50
CA GLU A 147 8.17 -23.91 -6.77
C GLU A 147 9.64 -24.31 -6.82
N LEU A 148 10.10 -25.10 -5.85
CA LEU A 148 11.47 -25.61 -5.82
C LEU A 148 11.80 -26.43 -7.06
N SER A 149 10.90 -27.32 -7.49
CA SER A 149 11.10 -28.14 -8.70
C SER A 149 11.20 -27.28 -9.96
N VAL A 150 10.34 -26.26 -10.09
CA VAL A 150 10.37 -25.33 -11.22
C VAL A 150 11.67 -24.52 -11.24
N TRP A 151 12.14 -24.08 -10.08
CA TRP A 151 13.39 -23.30 -9.98
C TRP A 151 14.63 -24.17 -10.25
N GLU A 152 14.62 -25.45 -9.82
CA GLU A 152 15.65 -26.44 -10.15
C GLU A 152 15.78 -26.65 -11.67
N GLU A 153 14.65 -26.82 -12.36
CA GLU A 153 14.63 -27.10 -13.80
C GLU A 153 15.01 -25.90 -14.68
N LEU A 154 14.56 -24.69 -14.31
CA LEU A 154 14.69 -23.52 -15.19
C LEU A 154 16.06 -22.83 -15.13
N ILE A 155 16.72 -22.86 -13.98
CA ILE A 155 17.90 -22.02 -13.72
C ILE A 155 19.04 -22.78 -13.04
N GLY A 156 18.77 -24.00 -12.55
CA GLY A 156 19.63 -24.72 -11.63
C GLY A 156 19.62 -24.06 -10.26
N LEU A 157 19.35 -24.84 -9.20
CA LEU A 157 19.73 -24.38 -7.85
C LEU A 157 21.22 -24.07 -7.86
N ASP A 158 21.63 -23.03 -7.14
CA ASP A 158 23.05 -22.70 -7.00
C ASP A 158 23.82 -23.98 -6.65
N PRO A 159 24.86 -24.38 -7.41
CA PRO A 159 25.65 -25.57 -7.13
C PRO A 159 26.22 -25.65 -5.70
N GLY A 160 26.27 -24.53 -4.97
CA GLY A 160 26.64 -24.49 -3.55
C GLY A 160 25.48 -24.58 -2.54
N GLY A 161 24.23 -24.39 -2.97
CA GLY A 161 23.07 -24.27 -2.10
C GLY A 161 22.33 -25.59 -1.89
N THR A 162 22.13 -26.00 -0.64
CA THR A 162 21.19 -27.08 -0.34
C THR A 162 19.75 -26.54 -0.33
N ARG A 163 18.72 -27.37 -0.59
CA ARG A 163 17.31 -26.97 -0.43
C ARG A 163 17.00 -26.34 0.95
N ALA A 164 17.80 -26.66 1.97
CA ALA A 164 17.68 -26.09 3.31
C ALA A 164 18.13 -24.60 3.40
N GLU A 165 18.86 -24.10 2.41
CA GLU A 165 19.35 -22.71 2.34
C GLU A 165 18.42 -21.80 1.54
N VAL A 166 17.46 -22.39 0.79
CA VAL A 166 16.44 -21.68 0.01
C VAL A 166 15.28 -21.31 0.93
N LEU A 167 15.35 -20.13 1.53
CA LEU A 167 14.40 -19.65 2.54
C LEU A 167 13.92 -18.23 2.25
N PRO A 168 12.70 -17.86 2.67
CA PRO A 168 12.25 -16.48 2.63
C PRO A 168 13.20 -15.57 3.42
N VAL A 169 13.44 -14.37 2.89
CA VAL A 169 14.33 -13.36 3.50
C VAL A 169 13.71 -12.76 4.78
N PHE A 170 12.38 -12.69 4.84
CA PHE A 170 11.62 -12.19 5.96
C PHE A 170 10.76 -13.28 6.59
N SER A 171 10.39 -13.10 7.85
CA SER A 171 9.53 -14.01 8.61
C SER A 171 8.23 -13.34 9.06
N ALA A 172 7.24 -14.16 9.45
CA ALA A 172 6.03 -13.64 10.08
C ALA A 172 6.35 -12.83 11.35
N GLY A 173 5.63 -11.73 11.55
CA GLY A 173 5.84 -10.74 12.61
C GLY A 173 6.84 -9.63 12.26
N GLU A 174 7.60 -9.75 11.16
CA GLU A 174 8.47 -8.68 10.70
C GLU A 174 7.68 -7.57 9.99
N GLN A 175 8.15 -6.34 10.15
CA GLN A 175 7.62 -5.18 9.44
C GLN A 175 8.52 -4.85 8.26
N VAL A 176 7.90 -4.63 7.11
CA VAL A 176 8.57 -4.39 5.83
C VAL A 176 8.02 -3.13 5.16
N THR A 177 8.85 -2.53 4.32
CA THR A 177 8.40 -1.48 3.40
C THR A 177 8.02 -2.16 2.08
N PRO A 178 6.77 -2.06 1.63
CA PRO A 178 6.39 -2.58 0.33
C PRO A 178 6.95 -1.70 -0.80
N GLN A 179 7.41 -2.34 -1.88
CA GLN A 179 7.75 -1.68 -3.14
C GLN A 179 6.98 -2.33 -4.28
N LEU A 180 6.63 -1.54 -5.30
CA LEU A 180 5.95 -2.08 -6.47
C LEU A 180 6.98 -2.63 -7.46
N GLU A 181 6.81 -3.88 -7.86
CA GLU A 181 7.56 -4.51 -8.94
C GLU A 181 6.63 -5.13 -9.96
N GLY A 182 7.18 -5.48 -11.12
CA GLY A 182 6.44 -6.03 -12.25
C GLY A 182 6.74 -5.30 -13.56
N GLY A 183 5.98 -5.64 -14.59
CA GLY A 183 6.14 -5.08 -15.93
C GLY A 183 5.03 -5.53 -16.88
N GLY A 184 4.54 -4.61 -17.72
CA GLY A 184 3.37 -4.86 -18.55
C GLY A 184 2.06 -4.62 -17.79
N LEU A 185 1.20 -5.63 -17.71
CA LEU A 185 -0.10 -5.57 -17.01
C LEU A 185 -0.06 -6.19 -15.61
N ASP A 186 1.03 -6.86 -15.23
CA ASP A 186 1.14 -7.52 -13.93
C ASP A 186 2.07 -6.71 -13.01
N VAL A 187 1.53 -6.19 -11.93
CA VAL A 187 2.27 -5.54 -10.84
C VAL A 187 1.99 -6.24 -9.52
N TYR A 188 2.97 -6.22 -8.62
CA TYR A 188 2.84 -6.83 -7.30
C TYR A 188 3.71 -6.11 -6.27
N LEU A 189 3.32 -6.25 -5.00
CA LEU A 189 4.07 -5.70 -3.88
C LEU A 189 5.20 -6.64 -3.49
N VAL A 190 6.39 -6.10 -3.29
CA VAL A 190 7.57 -6.83 -2.82
C VAL A 190 8.01 -6.30 -1.46
N ALA A 191 8.25 -7.20 -0.53
CA ALA A 191 8.78 -6.88 0.79
C ALA A 191 10.25 -6.43 0.70
N ARG A 192 10.54 -5.26 1.28
CA ARG A 192 11.90 -4.72 1.41
C ARG A 192 12.17 -4.28 2.86
N SER A 193 13.46 -4.23 3.23
CA SER A 193 13.85 -3.81 4.58
C SER A 193 13.44 -2.36 4.84
N LEU A 194 13.04 -2.06 6.08
CA LEU A 194 12.78 -0.69 6.53
C LEU A 194 14.03 0.21 6.43
N SER A 195 15.24 -0.37 6.49
CA SER A 195 16.51 0.35 6.37
C SER A 195 16.95 0.61 4.92
N ASP A 196 16.39 -0.11 3.95
CA ASP A 196 16.75 0.01 2.54
C ASP A 196 15.98 1.17 1.90
N HIS A 197 16.31 2.40 2.31
CA HIS A 197 15.95 3.62 1.58
C HIS A 197 16.91 3.90 0.40
N GLY A 198 17.64 2.89 -0.09
CA GLY A 198 18.49 3.07 -1.25
C GLY A 198 19.18 1.79 -1.69
N TRP A 199 18.71 1.23 -2.80
CA TRP A 199 19.64 0.75 -3.82
C TRP A 199 19.88 1.91 -4.79
N GLN A 200 21.10 2.43 -4.77
CA GLN A 200 21.67 3.25 -5.86
C GLN A 200 22.20 2.32 -6.95
#